data_AF-A0AA89LXD7-F1
#
_entry.id   AF-A0AA89LXD7-F1
#
_cell.length_a   1.000
_cell.length_b   1.000
_cell.length_c   1.000
_cell.angle_alpha   90.00
_cell.angle_beta   90.00
_cell.angle_gamma   90.00
#
_symmetry.space_group_name_H-M   'P 1'
#
loop_
_entity.id
_entity.type
_entity.pdbx_description
1 polymer ?
#
loop_
_entity_poly.entity_id
_entity_poly.type
_entity_poly.pdbx_seq_one_letter_code
_entity_poly.pdbx_strand_id
1 'polypeptide(L)' 'MRDALAPVAAECSAGVDYVDIDADPALVARYDEDVPVLLLDGVEVCRHRFDDARVRAALAWRGR' A
#
# COMPACT_ATOMS: atom_id res chain seq x y z
N MET A 1 -7.36 1.57 6.21
CA MET A 1 -5.97 1.45 5.71
C MET A 1 -5.35 2.83 5.50
N ARG A 2 -5.98 3.73 4.74
CA ARG A 2 -5.55 5.12 4.51
C ARG A 2 -5.12 5.88 5.77
N ASP A 3 -5.99 5.96 6.79
CA ASP A 3 -5.70 6.68 8.04
C ASP A 3 -4.52 6.10 8.83
N ALA A 4 -4.36 4.78 8.79
CA ALA A 4 -3.27 4.10 9.49
C ALA A 4 -1.93 4.22 8.74
N LEU A 5 -1.97 4.34 7.42
CA LEU A 5 -0.78 4.56 6.59
C LEU A 5 -0.26 6.01 6.67
N ALA A 6 -1.15 6.99 6.86
CA ALA A 6 -0.80 8.41 6.92
C ALA A 6 0.35 8.75 7.89
N PRO A 7 0.34 8.33 9.18
CA PRO A 7 1.44 8.61 10.09
C PRO A 7 2.74 7.93 9.66
N VAL A 8 2.68 6.68 9.20
CA VAL A 8 3.87 5.92 8.76
C VAL A 8 4.52 6.56 7.54
N ALA A 9 3.71 6.96 6.56
CA ALA A 9 4.19 7.63 5.37
C ALA A 9 4.81 9.00 5.70
N ALA A 10 4.21 9.76 6.62
CA ALA A 10 4.76 11.03 7.08
C ALA A 10 6.11 10.86 7.81
N GLU A 11 6.22 9.87 8.70
CA GLU A 11 7.46 9.55 9.41
C GLU A 11 8.60 9.19 8.45
N CYS A 12 8.30 8.44 7.38
CA CYS A 12 9.28 8.03 6.37
C CYS A 12 9.43 9.01 5.20
N SER A 13 8.72 10.15 5.20
CA SER A 13 8.61 11.07 4.04
C SER A 13 8.29 10.32 2.72
N ALA A 14 7.46 9.29 2.80
CA ALA A 14 7.07 8.48 1.66
C ALA A 14 5.85 9.10 0.96
N GLY A 15 5.90 9.18 -0.36
CA GLY A 15 4.74 9.51 -1.18
C GLY A 15 3.75 8.35 -1.20
N VAL A 16 2.47 8.65 -0.98
CA VAL A 16 1.39 7.65 -1.08
C VAL A 16 0.52 8.02 -2.28
N ASP A 17 0.45 7.11 -3.24
CA ASP A 17 -0.47 7.23 -4.37
C ASP A 17 -1.70 6.35 -4.15
N TYR A 18 -2.86 6.88 -4.50
CA TYR A 18 -4.13 6.18 -4.34
C TYR A 18 -4.69 5.89 -5.72
N VAL A 19 -4.60 4.62 -6.09
CA VAL A 19 -5.11 4.12 -7.36
C VAL A 19 -6.51 3.55 -7.15
N ASP A 20 -7.46 4.02 -7.95
CA ASP A 20 -8.78 3.41 -8.05
C ASP A 20 -8.69 2.21 -9.00
N ILE A 21 -8.96 1.01 -8.49
CA ILE A 21 -8.87 -0.20 -9.29
C ILE A 21 -9.99 -0.26 -10.34
N ASP A 22 -11.14 0.37 -10.09
CA ASP A 22 -12.29 0.34 -11.01
C ASP A 22 -12.00 1.08 -12.32
N ALA A 23 -11.00 1.97 -12.31
CA ALA A 23 -10.54 2.68 -13.49
C ALA A 23 -9.60 1.85 -14.39
N ASP A 24 -9.02 0.75 -13.89
CA ASP A 24 -8.10 -0.10 -14.65
C ASP A 24 -8.58 -1.56 -14.66
N PRO A 25 -9.08 -2.07 -15.80
CA PRO A 25 -9.57 -3.44 -15.91
C PRO A 25 -8.49 -4.51 -15.60
N ALA A 26 -7.20 -4.19 -15.75
CA ALA A 26 -6.13 -5.09 -15.36
C ALA A 26 -5.99 -5.19 -13.83
N LEU A 27 -6.23 -4.09 -13.11
CA LEU A 27 -6.28 -4.09 -11.65
C LEU A 27 -7.55 -4.75 -11.12
N VAL A 28 -8.72 -4.50 -11.75
CA VAL A 28 -9.96 -5.23 -11.43
C VAL A 28 -9.76 -6.73 -11.61
N ALA A 29 -9.21 -7.18 -12.75
CA ALA A 29 -8.98 -8.61 -12.97
C ALA A 29 -7.97 -9.24 -12.00
N ARG A 30 -7.07 -8.43 -11.42
CA ARG A 30 -6.02 -8.89 -10.51
C ARG A 30 -6.43 -8.88 -9.04
N TYR A 31 -7.19 -7.87 -8.64
CA TYR A 31 -7.55 -7.62 -7.26
C TYR A 31 -9.04 -7.78 -7.00
N ASP A 32 -9.92 -7.35 -7.91
CA ASP A 32 -11.38 -7.51 -7.77
C ASP A 32 -11.85 -7.09 -6.35
N GLU A 33 -12.35 -8.04 -5.54
CA GLU A 33 -12.79 -7.79 -4.16
C GLU A 33 -11.65 -7.75 -3.12
N ASP A 34 -10.39 -8.02 -3.48
CA ASP A 34 -9.23 -8.08 -2.57
C ASP A 34 -8.79 -6.69 -2.01
N VAL A 35 -9.58 -5.65 -2.23
CA VAL A 35 -9.31 -4.28 -1.78
C VAL A 35 -9.66 -4.07 -0.29
N PRO A 36 -8.92 -3.20 0.43
CA PRO A 36 -7.77 -2.42 -0.01
C PRO A 36 -6.47 -3.23 -0.03
N VAL A 37 -5.65 -2.98 -1.07
CA VAL A 37 -4.30 -3.55 -1.24
C VAL A 37 -3.26 -2.43 -1.16
N LEU A 38 -2.18 -2.68 -0.43
CA LEU A 38 -1.04 -1.77 -0.33
C LEU A 38 0.16 -2.37 -1.05
N LEU A 39 0.68 -1.61 -2.02
CA LEU A 39 1.91 -1.95 -2.73
C LEU A 39 3.01 -0.94 -2.39
N LEU A 40 4.25 -1.44 -2.33
CA LEU A 40 5.46 -0.65 -2.28
C LEU A 40 6.30 -0.99 -3.51
N ASP A 41 6.47 -0.04 -4.44
CA ASP A 41 7.15 -0.26 -5.74
C ASP A 41 6.60 -1.46 -6.53
N GLY A 42 5.29 -1.68 -6.48
CA GLY A 42 4.65 -2.82 -7.15
C GLY A 42 4.79 -4.16 -6.41
N VAL A 43 5.43 -4.18 -5.24
CA VAL A 43 5.45 -5.35 -4.34
C VAL A 43 4.30 -5.23 -3.35
N GLU A 44 3.42 -6.23 -3.31
CA GLU A 44 2.33 -6.29 -2.33
C GLU A 44 2.88 -6.42 -0.91
N VAL A 45 2.57 -5.43 -0.07
CA VAL A 45 2.96 -5.41 1.35
C VAL A 45 1.86 -6.04 2.19
N CYS A 46 0.61 -5.62 2.00
CA CYS A 46 -0.53 -6.18 2.71
C CYS A 46 -1.84 -5.99 1.94
N ARG A 47 -2.81 -6.88 2.18
CA ARG A 47 -4.17 -6.85 1.62
C ARG A 47 -5.20 -7.02 2.73
N HIS A 48 -6.40 -6.45 2.56
CA HIS A 48 -7.53 -6.46 3.50
C HIS A 48 -7.30 -5.80 4.87
N ARG A 49 -6.13 -6.02 5.48
CA ARG A 49 -5.73 -5.52 6.80
C ARG A 49 -4.41 -4.78 6.70
N PHE A 50 -4.37 -3.63 7.35
CA PHE A 50 -3.13 -2.87 7.51
C PHE A 50 -2.24 -3.52 8.58
N ASP A 51 -0.98 -3.75 8.23
CA ASP A 51 0.07 -4.26 9.13
C ASP A 51 1.16 -3.19 9.25
N ASP A 52 1.07 -2.42 10.33
CA ASP A 52 1.96 -1.29 10.59
C ASP A 52 3.44 -1.72 10.67
N ALA A 53 3.73 -2.83 11.33
CA ALA A 53 5.09 -3.33 11.50
C ALA A 53 5.70 -3.77 10.17
N ARG A 54 4.93 -4.47 9.34
CA ARG A 54 5.37 -4.92 8.01
C ARG A 54 5.59 -3.75 7.07
N VAL A 55 4.71 -2.74 7.08
CA VAL A 55 4.82 -1.54 6.25
C VAL A 55 6.04 -0.72 6.65
N ARG A 56 6.25 -0.48 7.95
CA ARG A 56 7.46 0.20 8.46
C ARG A 56 8.74 -0.53 8.06
N ALA A 57 8.76 -1.87 8.19
CA ALA A 57 9.92 -2.67 7.80
C ALA A 57 10.20 -2.58 6.29
N ALA A 58 9.17 -2.62 5.44
CA ALA A 58 9.30 -2.51 4.00
C ALA A 58 9.82 -1.12 3.59
N LEU A 59 9.29 -0.04 4.18
CA LEU A 59 9.75 1.33 3.95
C LEU A 59 11.20 1.55 4.42
N ALA A 60 11.56 1.01 5.59
CA ALA A 60 12.92 1.07 6.11
C ALA A 60 13.93 0.32 5.22
N TRP A 61 13.49 -0.77 4.58
CA TRP A 61 14.30 -1.50 3.59
C TRP A 61 14.55 -0.69 2.32
N ARG A 62 13.60 0.12 1.89
CA ARG A 62 13.70 0.97 0.69
C ARG A 62 14.60 2.18 0.89
N GLY A 63 14.68 2.73 2.10
CA GLY A 63 15.50 3.91 2.43
C GLY A 63 17.00 3.64 2.60
N ARG A 64 17.49 2.45 2.22
CA ARG A 64 18.90 2.05 2.34
C ARG A 64 19.63 2.09 1.01
#